data_AF-A0A971UQM6-F1
#
_entry.id   AF-A0A971UQM6-F1
#
_cell.length_a   1.000
_cell.length_b   1.000
_cell.length_c   1.000
_cell.angle_alpha   90.00
_cell.angle_beta   90.00
_cell.angle_gamma   90.00
#
_symmetry.space_group_name_H-M   'P 1'
#
loop_
_entity.id
_entity.type
_entity.pdbx_description
1 polymer ?
#
loop_
_entity_poly.entity_id
_entity_poly.type
_entity_poly.pdbx_seq_one_letter_code
_entity_poly.pdbx_strand_id
1 'polypeptide(L)'
;MAEFQKRRTRQIFISLSALVPLALMIGMGGLAEAKGISANVTVPVMILCFAAIIAVLVLSFINWRCPACNRYLGKRFFGVRFCDKCGARFE
;
A
#
# COMPACT_ATOMS: atom_id res chain seq x y z
N MET A 1 4.22 20.31 -10.13
CA MET A 1 3.22 20.39 -9.04
C MET A 1 2.10 19.36 -9.19
N ALA A 2 1.22 19.50 -10.19
CA ALA A 2 0.03 18.64 -10.35
C ALA A 2 0.32 17.13 -10.42
N GLU A 3 1.42 16.75 -11.08
CA GLU A 3 1.79 15.33 -11.18
C GLU A 3 2.20 14.72 -9.83
N PHE A 4 2.89 15.47 -8.97
CA PHE A 4 3.23 15.01 -7.62
C PHE A 4 1.97 14.86 -6.77
N GLN A 5 1.06 15.84 -6.82
CA GLN A 5 -0.23 15.76 -6.12
C GLN A 5 -1.04 14.54 -6.58
N LYS A 6 -1.10 14.28 -7.88
CA LYS A 6 -1.74 13.08 -8.44
C LYS A 6 -1.11 11.77 -7.94
N ARG A 7 0.24 11.69 -7.92
CA ARG A 7 0.96 10.52 -7.39
C ARG A 7 0.73 10.35 -5.88
N ARG A 8 0.65 11.44 -5.12
CA ARG A 8 0.36 11.45 -3.68
C ARG A 8 -1.04 10.98 -3.37
N THR A 9 -2.06 11.50 -4.07
CA THR A 9 -3.43 11.03 -3.92
C THR A 9 -3.54 9.55 -4.26
N ARG A 10 -2.93 9.11 -5.37
CA ARG A 10 -2.86 7.68 -5.71
C ARG A 10 -2.15 6.85 -4.64
N GLN A 11 -1.07 7.37 -4.07
CA GLN A 11 -0.35 6.70 -3.00
C GLN A 11 -1.21 6.53 -1.74
N ILE A 12 -2.03 7.53 -1.39
CA ILE A 12 -2.99 7.44 -0.28
C ILE A 12 -3.98 6.31 -0.55
N PHE A 13 -4.58 6.26 -1.73
CA PHE A 13 -5.50 5.19 -2.09
C PHE A 13 -4.84 3.80 -2.08
N ILE A 14 -3.63 3.67 -2.62
CA ILE A 14 -2.85 2.42 -2.56
C ILE A 14 -2.58 2.01 -1.10
N SER A 15 -2.23 2.96 -0.24
CA SER A 15 -1.92 2.66 1.16
C SER A 15 -3.19 2.27 1.94
N LEU A 16 -4.31 2.94 1.67
CA LEU A 16 -5.60 2.64 2.29
C LEU A 16 -6.17 1.30 1.82
N SER A 17 -5.92 0.88 0.58
CA SER A 17 -6.41 -0.41 0.09
C SER A 17 -5.81 -1.61 0.83
N ALA A 18 -4.68 -1.45 1.53
CA ALA A 18 -4.11 -2.48 2.41
C ALA A 18 -5.01 -2.85 3.60
N LEU A 19 -5.91 -1.94 4.02
CA LEU A 19 -6.78 -2.17 5.18
C LEU A 19 -7.77 -3.31 4.93
N VAL A 20 -8.23 -3.49 3.69
CA VAL A 20 -9.20 -4.53 3.31
C VAL A 20 -8.63 -5.95 3.49
N PRO A 21 -7.52 -6.34 2.83
CA PRO A 21 -6.95 -7.67 3.02
C PRO A 21 -6.47 -7.89 4.45
N LEU A 22 -6.01 -6.85 5.15
CA LEU A 22 -5.61 -6.95 6.55
C LEU A 22 -6.82 -7.28 7.46
N ALA A 23 -7.92 -6.55 7.29
CA ALA A 23 -9.16 -6.82 8.04
C ALA A 23 -9.72 -8.21 7.74
N LEU A 24 -9.66 -8.65 6.48
CA LEU A 24 -10.07 -10.00 6.08
C LEU A 24 -9.20 -11.09 6.72
N MET A 25 -7.87 -10.90 6.79
CA MET A 25 -6.99 -11.87 7.46
C MET A 25 -7.33 -12.02 8.94
N ILE A 26 -7.52 -10.89 9.65
CA ILE A 26 -7.84 -10.89 11.08
C ILE A 26 -9.22 -11.54 11.29
N GLY A 27 -10.21 -11.16 10.48
CA GLY A 27 -11.58 -11.67 10.58
C GLY A 27 -11.68 -13.17 10.27
N MET A 28 -11.02 -13.64 9.21
CA MET A 28 -11.03 -15.05 8.82
C MET A 28 -10.32 -15.94 9.84
N GLY A 29 -9.24 -15.47 10.47
CA GLY A 29 -8.59 -16.20 11.56
C GLY A 29 -9.54 -16.46 12.72
N GLY A 30 -10.22 -15.41 13.22
CA GLY A 30 -11.16 -15.56 14.32
C GLY A 30 -12.44 -16.32 13.95
N LEU A 31 -12.98 -16.11 12.74
CA LEU A 31 -14.20 -16.77 12.29
C LEU A 31 -13.99 -18.24 11.93
N ALA A 32 -12.82 -18.62 11.43
CA ALA A 32 -12.51 -20.02 11.14
C ALA A 32 -12.54 -20.86 12.42
N GLU A 33 -11.95 -20.35 13.51
CA GLU A 33 -11.98 -21.01 14.81
C GLU A 33 -13.38 -21.00 15.43
N ALA A 34 -14.12 -19.87 15.35
CA ALA A 34 -15.42 -19.73 16.00
C ALA A 34 -16.58 -20.42 15.26
N LYS A 35 -16.52 -20.54 13.92
CA LYS A 35 -17.61 -21.07 13.08
C LYS A 35 -17.25 -22.37 12.34
N GLY A 36 -16.06 -22.92 12.58
CA GLY A 36 -15.63 -24.18 11.94
C GLY A 36 -15.49 -24.07 10.42
N ILE A 37 -15.04 -22.91 9.91
CA ILE A 37 -14.83 -22.73 8.47
C ILE A 37 -13.68 -23.64 8.02
N SER A 38 -13.91 -24.41 6.96
CA SER A 38 -12.94 -25.40 6.50
C SER A 38 -11.63 -24.76 6.03
N ALA A 39 -10.51 -25.45 6.28
CA ALA A 39 -9.19 -25.03 5.82
C ALA A 39 -9.12 -24.86 4.29
N ASN A 40 -9.94 -25.62 3.54
CA ASN A 40 -10.04 -25.53 2.08
C ASN A 40 -10.54 -24.16 1.59
N VAL A 41 -11.24 -23.40 2.44
CA VAL A 41 -11.67 -22.02 2.15
C VAL A 41 -10.72 -21.02 2.79
N THR A 42 -10.36 -21.23 4.06
CA THR A 42 -9.55 -20.27 4.82
C THR A 42 -8.14 -20.11 4.24
N VAL A 43 -7.48 -21.20 3.85
CA VAL A 43 -6.08 -21.16 3.36
C VAL A 43 -5.96 -20.39 2.03
N PRO A 44 -6.76 -20.68 0.97
CA PRO A 44 -6.70 -19.90 -0.27
C PRO A 44 -7.00 -18.41 -0.06
N VAL A 45 -7.98 -18.08 0.79
CA VAL A 45 -8.32 -16.68 1.09
C VAL A 45 -7.16 -15.96 1.78
N MET A 46 -6.49 -16.62 2.73
CA MET A 46 -5.30 -16.07 3.39
C MET A 46 -4.16 -15.85 2.40
N ILE A 47 -3.91 -16.80 1.49
CA ILE A 47 -2.88 -16.66 0.45
C ILE A 47 -3.19 -15.44 -0.45
N LEU A 48 -4.44 -15.28 -0.88
CA LEU A 48 -4.86 -14.14 -1.70
C LEU A 48 -4.70 -12.81 -0.96
N CYS A 49 -5.09 -12.74 0.31
CA CYS A 49 -4.91 -11.53 1.12
C CYS A 49 -3.43 -11.19 1.29
N PHE A 50 -2.57 -12.19 1.50
CA PHE A 50 -1.13 -12.00 1.62
C PHE A 50 -0.52 -11.48 0.32
N ALA A 51 -0.88 -12.09 -0.81
CA ALA A 51 -0.47 -11.64 -2.13
C ALA A 51 -0.93 -10.19 -2.41
N ALA A 52 -2.15 -9.84 -2.02
CA ALA A 52 -2.67 -8.47 -2.15
C ALA A 52 -1.86 -7.47 -1.32
N ILE A 53 -1.48 -7.81 -0.09
CA ILE A 53 -0.62 -6.96 0.75
C ILE A 53 0.75 -6.75 0.08
N ILE A 54 1.36 -7.81 -0.43
CA ILE A 54 2.63 -7.70 -1.18
C ILE A 54 2.45 -6.78 -2.40
N ALA A 55 1.38 -6.94 -3.16
CA ALA A 55 1.10 -6.09 -4.32
C ALA A 55 0.96 -4.62 -3.93
N VAL A 56 0.29 -4.31 -2.82
CA VAL A 56 0.18 -2.94 -2.30
C VAL A 56 1.55 -2.36 -1.93
N LEU A 57 2.41 -3.15 -1.29
CA LEU A 57 3.77 -2.72 -0.97
C LEU A 57 4.57 -2.42 -2.24
N VAL A 58 4.54 -3.31 -3.22
CA VAL A 58 5.25 -3.12 -4.51
C VAL A 58 4.73 -1.89 -5.24
N LEU A 59 3.41 -1.73 -5.35
CA LEU A 59 2.79 -0.55 -5.98
C LEU A 59 3.17 0.73 -5.23
N SER A 60 3.26 0.69 -3.91
CA SER A 60 3.73 1.81 -3.10
C SER A 60 5.17 2.19 -3.44
N PHE A 61 6.09 1.23 -3.56
CA PHE A 61 7.49 1.50 -3.93
C PHE A 61 7.67 2.02 -5.35
N ILE A 62 6.85 1.54 -6.30
CA ILE A 62 6.87 2.00 -7.69
C ILE A 62 6.31 3.41 -7.79
N ASN A 63 5.19 3.67 -7.09
CA ASN A 63 4.48 4.92 -7.17
C ASN A 63 5.15 6.06 -6.37
N TRP A 64 5.73 5.75 -5.20
CA TRP A 64 6.32 6.73 -4.29
C TRP A 64 7.73 7.17 -4.71
N ARG A 65 7.80 7.78 -5.89
CA ARG A 65 9.04 8.28 -6.51
C ARG A 65 8.87 9.71 -6.98
N CYS A 66 9.97 10.46 -6.93
CA CYS A 66 10.05 11.81 -7.45
C CYS A 66 9.69 11.82 -8.95
N PRO A 67 8.73 12.65 -9.41
CA PRO A 67 8.38 12.72 -10.84
C PRO A 67 9.52 13.27 -11.71
N ALA A 68 10.41 14.12 -11.16
CA ALA A 68 11.49 14.75 -11.92
C ALA A 68 12.72 13.84 -12.10
N CYS A 69 13.14 13.10 -11.06
CA CYS A 69 14.36 12.30 -11.10
C CYS A 69 14.16 10.80 -10.83
N ASN A 70 12.90 10.37 -10.67
CA ASN A 70 12.49 8.99 -10.38
C ASN A 70 13.10 8.36 -9.11
N ARG A 71 13.69 9.18 -8.22
CA ARG A 71 14.24 8.71 -6.94
C ARG A 71 13.12 8.38 -5.96
N TYR A 72 13.25 7.26 -5.24
CA TYR A 72 12.36 6.91 -4.13
C TYR A 72 12.42 8.00 -3.04
N LEU A 73 11.25 8.48 -2.60
CA LEU A 73 11.13 9.60 -1.67
C LEU A 73 11.29 9.21 -0.20
N GLY A 74 11.56 7.93 0.09
CA GLY A 74 11.77 7.46 1.44
C GLY A 74 10.48 7.36 2.25
N LYS A 75 10.65 7.32 3.58
CA LYS A 75 9.55 7.15 4.55
C LYS A 75 8.71 8.41 4.78
N ARG A 76 9.14 9.57 4.29
CA ARG A 76 8.38 10.82 4.44
C ARG A 76 7.19 10.73 3.51
N PHE A 77 6.01 10.55 4.07
CA PHE A 77 4.75 10.48 3.32
C PHE A 77 4.01 11.81 3.37
N PHE A 78 3.87 12.35 4.58
CA PHE A 78 3.26 13.65 4.84
C PHE A 78 4.33 14.75 4.84
N GLY A 79 3.99 15.90 4.27
CA GLY A 79 4.85 17.10 4.34
C GLY A 79 6.11 17.07 3.48
N VAL A 80 6.23 16.18 2.49
CA VAL A 80 7.35 16.22 1.53
C VAL A 80 7.23 17.48 0.67
N ARG A 81 8.11 18.45 0.91
CA ARG A 81 8.15 19.73 0.18
C ARG A 81 9.17 19.75 -0.95
N PHE A 82 10.20 18.91 -0.89
CA PHE A 82 11.23 18.83 -1.92
C PHE A 82 11.82 17.43 -2.04
N CYS A 83 12.49 17.16 -3.17
CA CYS A 83 13.25 15.93 -3.37
C CYS A 83 14.68 16.10 -2.87
N ASP A 84 15.12 15.22 -1.95
CA ASP A 84 16.48 15.24 -1.39
C ASP A 84 17.60 14.99 -2.44
N LYS A 85 17.27 14.43 -3.62
CA LYS A 85 18.26 14.16 -4.68
C LYS A 85 18.39 15.30 -5.68
N CYS A 86 17.28 15.74 -6.28
CA CYS A 86 17.30 16.73 -7.37
C CYS A 86 16.85 18.13 -6.95
N GLY A 87 16.46 18.33 -5.69
CA GLY A 87 16.00 19.63 -5.20
C GLY A 87 14.63 20.08 -5.73
N ALA A 88 13.95 19.26 -6.57
CA ALA A 88 12.64 19.60 -7.10
C ALA A 88 11.65 19.87 -5.97
N ARG A 89 11.01 21.04 -6.01
CA ARG A 89 10.05 21.49 -5.01
C ARG A 89 8.64 21.01 -5.39
N PHE A 90 7.87 20.57 -4.39
CA PHE A 90 6.52 20.01 -4.53
C PHE A 90 5.42 20.90 -3.93
N GLU A 91 5.80 22.11 -3.51
CA GLU A 91 4.95 23.17 -2.94
C GLU A 91 3.98 23.74 -3.97
#